data_AF-A0A7X5BYG1-F1
#
_entry.id   AF-A0A7X5BYG1-F1
#
_cell.length_a   1.000
_cell.length_b   1.000
_cell.length_c   1.000
_cell.angle_alpha   90.00
_cell.angle_beta   90.00
_cell.angle_gamma   90.00
#
_symmetry.space_group_name_H-M   'P 1'
#
loop_
_entity.id
_entity.type
_entity.pdbx_description
1 polymer ?
#
loop_
_entity_poly.entity_id
_entity_poly.type
_entity_poly.pdbx_seq_one_letter_code
_entity_poly.pdbx_strand_id
1 'polypeptide(L)'
;MNRFGEKAAKQRQITLIVLVVVLVAAGFAGGRLSMQLQYPIMKDKAFGNLSYAYNEIMADYLNGAASKALVDGAAEGMVGSLQDPYSVYLSEDKGEAYMQSYQDHFVGIGVEIRQEDGSFIIDSIIKGAPAEKAKLMKEDRIASIDGKSVKGLTFDELKTKLQGKSGSKVSLQIERQGGSGLLTIPVVRGDVPVLTVSSAMKSGGIGEITISRFAEKTSQEFTAAIEKLQKQGMKALLLDLRGNPGGLLNPTIEIANRFVPKGKTIVQVVYKDEKRVLTHKSSQKEPWKLPIAILVDAHTASSAEVLTAALKDTAGAQVVGEKTFGKGIVQNFNQLKDGSVLKLTEAQWRTPDGQWIHKKGIEPNVAVAAPDYALLPRLNVGLKLTNGDYGDQVVTVQKMLQTIGYDTGEGSGIYDEPTAAAVRAFQQKESLPVTGDMNDRTANRIMAKLMVKYQAEDPQLGKAMELLQAAKSGAAAGS
;
A
#
# COMPACT_ATOMS: atom_id res chain seq x y z
N MET A 1 32.85 81.84 30.81
CA MET A 1 31.45 81.43 30.52
C MET A 1 31.40 79.93 30.23
N ASN A 2 30.41 79.25 30.81
CA ASN A 2 29.85 77.92 30.48
C ASN A 2 30.62 76.60 30.71
N ARG A 3 31.39 76.45 31.80
CA ARG A 3 31.74 75.11 32.35
C ARG A 3 30.52 74.31 32.88
N PHE A 4 29.40 74.98 33.15
CA PHE A 4 28.16 74.34 33.65
C PHE A 4 27.32 73.71 32.55
N GLY A 5 27.33 74.25 31.32
CA GLY A 5 26.58 73.70 30.18
C GLY A 5 27.17 72.39 29.63
N GLU A 6 28.50 72.28 29.63
CA GLU A 6 29.22 71.10 29.13
C GLU A 6 29.04 69.88 30.05
N LYS A 7 29.05 70.08 31.38
CA LYS A 7 28.72 69.02 32.35
C LYS A 7 27.27 68.55 32.22
N ALA A 8 26.32 69.47 32.06
CA ALA A 8 24.91 69.13 31.87
C ALA A 8 24.66 68.40 30.54
N ALA A 9 25.34 68.80 29.46
CA ALA A 9 25.26 68.11 28.17
C ALA A 9 25.86 66.70 28.22
N LYS A 10 27.02 66.53 28.88
CA LYS A 10 27.64 65.23 29.11
C LYS A 10 26.78 64.32 29.99
N GLN A 11 26.14 64.89 31.02
CA GLN A 11 25.21 64.16 31.89
C GLN A 11 23.95 63.72 31.12
N ARG A 12 23.39 64.58 30.25
CA ARG A 12 22.27 64.21 29.36
C ARG A 12 22.65 63.11 28.37
N GLN A 13 23.84 63.17 27.77
CA GLN A 13 24.36 62.11 26.89
C GLN A 13 24.52 60.78 27.64
N ILE A 14 25.07 60.80 28.85
CA ILE A 14 25.19 59.60 29.69
C ILE A 14 23.81 59.04 30.02
N THR A 15 22.84 59.88 30.43
CA THR A 15 21.47 59.45 30.71
C THR A 15 20.80 58.83 29.49
N LEU A 16 20.99 59.40 28.29
CA LEU A 16 20.45 58.85 27.04
C LEU A 16 21.09 57.50 26.70
N ILE A 17 22.41 57.35 26.86
CA ILE A 17 23.10 56.07 26.62
C ILE A 17 22.58 55.01 27.60
N VAL A 18 22.46 55.34 28.88
CA VAL A 18 21.92 54.42 29.90
C VAL A 18 20.48 54.03 29.55
N LEU A 19 19.64 54.98 29.15
CA LEU A 19 18.26 54.71 28.75
C LEU A 19 18.19 53.78 27.52
N VAL A 20 19.04 54.01 26.52
CA VAL A 20 19.14 53.12 25.34
C VAL A 20 19.59 51.72 25.74
N VAL A 21 20.61 51.59 26.59
CA VAL A 21 21.08 50.28 27.08
C VAL A 21 19.98 49.55 27.84
N VAL A 22 19.23 50.25 28.71
CA VAL A 22 18.10 49.68 29.45
C VAL A 22 16.99 49.23 28.51
N LEU A 23 16.64 50.04 27.49
CA LEU A 23 15.62 49.67 26.50
C LEU A 23 16.04 48.47 25.65
N VAL A 24 17.31 48.38 25.25
CA VAL A 24 17.86 47.23 24.53
C VAL A 24 17.83 45.98 25.42
N ALA A 25 18.27 46.09 26.68
CA ALA A 25 18.24 44.99 27.63
C ALA A 25 16.80 44.51 27.93
N ALA A 26 15.86 45.45 28.10
CA ALA A 26 14.44 45.15 28.29
C ALA A 26 13.82 44.51 27.05
N GLY A 27 14.15 45.01 25.86
CA GLY A 27 13.73 44.42 24.59
C GLY A 27 14.28 43.00 24.39
N PHE A 28 15.56 42.78 24.72
CA PHE A 28 16.19 41.46 24.67
C PHE A 28 15.56 40.49 25.68
N ALA A 29 15.36 40.93 26.93
CA ALA A 29 14.72 40.13 27.97
C ALA A 29 13.26 39.80 27.61
N GLY A 30 12.50 40.78 27.11
CA GLY A 30 11.14 40.61 26.62
C GLY A 30 11.07 39.66 25.42
N GLY A 31 12.02 39.78 24.47
CA GLY A 31 12.16 38.87 23.34
C GLY A 31 12.46 37.44 23.78
N ARG A 32 13.39 37.25 24.72
CA ARG A 32 13.72 35.93 25.28
C ARG A 32 12.55 35.31 26.03
N LEU A 33 11.83 36.10 26.83
CA LEU A 33 10.63 35.66 27.53
C LEU A 33 9.52 35.27 26.54
N SER A 34 9.30 36.08 25.50
CA SER A 34 8.35 35.77 24.42
C SER A 34 8.70 34.45 23.73
N MET A 35 9.98 34.24 23.37
CA MET A 35 10.47 32.99 22.80
C MET A 35 10.22 31.78 23.72
N GLN A 36 10.47 31.91 25.02
CA GLN A 36 10.23 30.83 25.99
C GLN A 36 8.74 30.53 26.23
N LEU A 37 7.85 31.49 26.00
CA LEU A 37 6.40 31.31 26.10
C LEU A 37 5.83 30.69 24.82
N GLN A 38 6.30 31.13 23.65
CA GLN A 38 5.83 30.66 22.35
C GLN A 38 6.33 29.26 21.99
N TYR A 39 7.50 28.85 22.49
CA TYR A 39 8.12 27.57 22.17
C TYR A 39 8.45 26.78 23.45
N PRO A 40 7.44 26.10 24.06
CA PRO A 40 7.61 25.35 25.29
C PRO A 40 8.69 24.26 25.19
N ILE A 41 8.92 23.72 23.99
CA ILE A 41 9.94 22.71 23.70
C ILE A 41 11.35 23.17 24.09
N MET A 42 11.63 24.48 24.06
CA MET A 42 12.93 25.02 24.49
C MET A 42 13.19 24.88 26.00
N LYS A 43 12.16 24.58 26.80
CA LYS A 43 12.32 24.28 28.24
C LYS A 43 12.56 22.80 28.50
N ASP A 44 12.34 21.94 27.51
CA ASP A 44 12.56 20.51 27.64
C ASP A 44 14.07 20.21 27.59
N LYS A 45 14.60 19.62 28.68
CA LYS A 45 16.01 19.22 28.74
C LYS A 45 16.36 18.22 27.64
N ALA A 46 15.44 17.35 27.25
CA ALA A 46 15.65 16.39 26.17
C ALA A 46 15.85 17.10 24.83
N PHE A 47 15.09 18.18 24.58
CA PHE A 47 15.28 19.01 23.40
C PHE A 47 16.62 19.77 23.44
N GLY A 48 17.05 20.20 24.63
CA GLY A 48 18.40 20.76 24.83
C GLY A 48 19.51 19.79 24.41
N ASN A 49 19.42 18.53 24.82
CA ASN A 49 20.37 17.49 24.42
C ASN A 49 20.33 17.20 22.91
N LEU A 50 19.14 17.17 22.31
CA LEU A 50 18.97 17.02 20.85
C LEU A 50 19.65 18.18 20.09
N SER A 51 19.45 19.41 20.54
CA SER A 51 20.06 20.60 19.96
C SER A 51 21.59 20.57 20.09
N TYR A 52 22.12 20.19 21.26
CA TYR A 52 23.55 20.01 21.46
C TYR A 52 24.12 18.97 20.49
N ALA A 53 23.52 17.77 20.42
CA ALA A 53 23.97 16.71 19.53
C ALA A 53 23.93 17.11 18.05
N TYR A 54 22.86 17.77 17.61
CA TYR A 54 22.76 18.32 16.26
C TYR A 54 23.89 19.31 15.94
N ASN A 55 24.15 20.27 16.85
CA ASN A 55 25.19 21.28 16.65
C ASN A 55 26.60 20.67 16.65
N GLU A 56 26.89 19.74 17.56
CA GLU A 56 28.17 19.03 17.63
C GLU A 56 28.44 18.24 16.34
N ILE A 57 27.44 17.51 15.82
CA ILE A 57 27.58 16.78 14.54
C ILE A 57 27.82 17.74 13.38
N MET A 58 27.09 18.85 13.31
CA MET A 58 27.26 19.83 12.24
C MET A 58 28.63 20.53 12.29
N ALA A 59 29.21 20.69 13.48
CA ALA A 59 30.50 21.35 13.67
C ALA A 59 31.69 20.41 13.47
N ASP A 60 31.65 19.23 14.09
CA ASP A 60 32.84 18.42 14.36
C ASP A 60 32.81 17.01 13.75
N TYR A 61 31.71 16.61 13.10
CA TYR A 61 31.66 15.30 12.45
C TYR A 61 32.63 15.24 11.26
N LEU A 62 33.62 14.34 11.36
CA LEU A 62 34.75 14.19 10.43
C LEU A 62 34.36 14.16 8.95
N ASN A 63 33.24 13.53 8.60
CA ASN A 63 32.83 13.32 7.20
C ASN A 63 31.84 14.38 6.68
N GLY A 64 31.48 15.36 7.52
CA GLY A 64 30.42 16.33 7.25
C GLY A 64 29.01 15.72 7.31
N ALA A 65 28.02 16.55 7.63
CA ALA A 65 26.63 16.15 7.73
C ALA A 65 25.71 17.13 6.98
N ALA A 66 24.62 16.61 6.44
CA ALA A 66 23.56 17.43 5.86
C ALA A 66 22.49 17.70 6.92
N SER A 67 22.22 18.98 7.19
CA SER A 67 21.19 19.43 8.15
C SER A 67 19.86 18.70 7.96
N LYS A 68 19.38 18.62 6.71
CA LYS A 68 18.13 17.93 6.37
C LYS A 68 18.13 16.45 6.77
N ALA A 69 19.19 15.72 6.46
CA ALA A 69 19.28 14.29 6.79
C ALA A 69 19.25 14.05 8.31
N LEU A 70 19.87 14.93 9.11
CA LEU A 70 19.83 14.85 10.56
C LEU A 70 18.43 15.13 11.11
N VAL A 71 17.73 16.14 10.58
CA VAL A 71 16.38 16.51 11.01
C VAL A 71 15.37 15.42 10.64
N ASP A 72 15.44 14.89 9.41
CA ASP A 72 14.58 13.79 8.96
C ASP A 72 14.84 12.53 9.82
N GLY A 73 16.11 12.18 10.06
CA GLY A 73 16.47 11.05 10.93
C GLY A 73 16.00 11.23 12.38
N ALA A 74 16.05 12.45 12.92
CA ALA A 74 15.50 12.75 14.24
C ALA A 74 13.98 12.60 14.28
N ALA A 75 13.27 13.06 13.25
CA ALA A 75 11.82 12.90 13.13
C ALA A 75 11.41 11.42 13.00
N GLU A 76 12.09 10.65 12.15
CA GLU A 76 11.92 9.21 12.02
C GLU A 76 12.17 8.51 13.37
N GLY A 77 13.25 8.87 14.07
CA GLY A 77 13.58 8.33 15.41
C GLY A 77 12.55 8.67 16.49
N MET A 78 12.03 9.90 16.51
CA MET A 78 10.97 10.31 17.44
C MET A 78 9.70 9.49 17.23
N VAL A 79 9.26 9.30 15.99
CA VAL A 79 8.08 8.48 15.70
C VAL A 79 8.34 7.01 15.99
N GLY A 80 9.53 6.50 15.65
CA GLY A 80 9.95 5.13 15.96
C GLY A 80 9.97 4.82 17.46
N SER A 81 10.24 5.83 18.31
CA SER A 81 10.21 5.68 19.77
C SER A 81 8.82 5.35 20.34
N LEU A 82 7.75 5.56 19.56
CA LEU A 82 6.38 5.19 19.94
C LEU A 82 6.19 3.67 19.97
N GLN A 83 7.09 2.89 19.36
CA GLN A 83 6.98 1.43 19.18
C GLN A 83 5.64 1.01 18.53
N ASP A 84 5.04 1.94 17.79
CA ASP A 84 3.85 1.73 16.99
C ASP A 84 4.29 1.51 15.53
N PRO A 85 4.21 0.28 14.99
CA PRO A 85 4.65 0.00 13.63
C PRO A 85 3.78 0.69 12.57
N TYR A 86 2.66 1.29 12.95
CA TYR A 86 1.76 2.02 12.05
C TYR A 86 2.04 3.51 11.99
N SER A 87 2.72 4.07 12.99
CA SER A 87 3.13 5.47 13.00
C SER A 87 4.51 5.60 12.37
N VAL A 88 4.63 6.44 11.34
CA VAL A 88 5.89 6.65 10.61
C VAL A 88 6.00 8.11 10.16
N TYR A 89 7.24 8.59 10.10
CA TYR A 89 7.58 9.82 9.38
C TYR A 89 8.15 9.42 8.01
N LEU A 90 7.61 10.01 6.94
CA LEU A 90 8.03 9.75 5.57
C LEU A 90 8.58 11.06 4.99
N SER A 91 9.89 11.13 4.80
CA SER A 91 10.57 12.31 4.23
C SER A 91 10.19 12.52 2.75
N GLU A 92 9.87 13.76 2.36
CA GLU A 92 9.71 14.26 0.97
C GLU A 92 9.25 13.20 -0.05
N ASP A 93 10.15 12.66 -0.89
CA ASP A 93 9.84 11.69 -1.95
C ASP A 93 9.05 10.47 -1.43
N LYS A 94 9.37 9.97 -0.22
CA LYS A 94 8.62 8.86 0.41
C LYS A 94 7.21 9.31 0.80
N GLY A 95 7.09 10.54 1.32
CA GLY A 95 5.82 11.15 1.70
C GLY A 95 4.92 11.40 0.48
N GLU A 96 5.46 12.00 -0.58
CA GLU A 96 4.76 12.24 -1.83
C GLU A 96 4.31 10.93 -2.49
N ALA A 97 5.21 9.95 -2.61
CA ALA A 97 4.87 8.64 -3.17
C ALA A 97 3.79 7.92 -2.34
N TYR A 98 3.80 8.08 -1.03
CA TYR A 98 2.77 7.54 -0.15
C TYR A 98 1.41 8.21 -0.39
N MET A 99 1.35 9.54 -0.47
CA MET A 99 0.10 10.27 -0.74
C MET A 99 -0.46 9.93 -2.13
N GLN A 100 0.40 9.86 -3.15
CA GLN A 100 0.02 9.47 -4.51
C GLN A 100 -0.59 8.06 -4.58
N SER A 101 -0.21 7.15 -3.66
CA SER A 101 -0.76 5.79 -3.65
C SER A 101 -2.26 5.71 -3.30
N TYR A 102 -2.83 6.77 -2.73
CA TYR A 102 -4.26 6.91 -2.41
C TYR A 102 -5.04 7.79 -3.38
N GLN A 103 -4.32 8.55 -4.21
CA GLN A 103 -4.91 9.33 -5.28
C GLN A 103 -5.44 8.39 -6.36
N ASP A 104 -6.37 8.90 -7.16
CA ASP A 104 -6.95 8.17 -8.29
C ASP A 104 -6.00 8.02 -9.49
N HIS A 105 -4.85 8.70 -9.45
CA HIS A 105 -3.78 8.59 -10.40
C HIS A 105 -2.42 8.76 -9.72
N PHE A 106 -1.38 8.24 -10.36
CA PHE A 106 0.00 8.65 -10.08
C PHE A 106 0.66 9.09 -11.38
N VAL A 107 1.77 9.83 -11.29
CA VAL A 107 2.48 10.30 -12.46
C VAL A 107 3.60 9.32 -12.85
N GLY A 108 3.55 8.81 -14.07
CA GLY A 108 4.56 7.89 -14.58
C GLY A 108 4.29 7.51 -16.03
N ILE A 109 4.74 6.32 -16.42
CA ILE A 109 4.51 5.79 -17.77
C ILE A 109 3.34 4.81 -17.82
N GLY A 110 2.99 4.16 -16.70
CA GLY A 110 1.84 3.25 -16.58
C GLY A 110 2.03 1.89 -17.23
N VAL A 111 3.00 1.14 -16.72
CA VAL A 111 3.29 -0.24 -17.10
C VAL A 111 3.45 -1.10 -15.86
N GLU A 112 3.10 -2.37 -15.96
CA GLU A 112 3.51 -3.39 -15.00
C GLU A 112 4.77 -4.06 -15.51
N ILE A 113 5.79 -4.18 -14.65
CA ILE A 113 7.10 -4.71 -15.01
C ILE A 113 7.36 -5.94 -14.18
N ARG A 114 7.79 -7.01 -14.85
CA ARG A 114 8.35 -8.20 -14.22
C ARG A 114 9.85 -8.23 -14.42
N GLN A 115 10.57 -8.70 -13.42
CA GLN A 115 11.99 -9.00 -13.55
C GLN A 115 12.14 -10.47 -13.95
N GLU A 116 12.91 -10.73 -14.99
CA GLU A 116 13.24 -12.09 -15.46
C GLU A 116 14.71 -12.13 -15.86
N ASP A 117 15.47 -13.02 -15.23
CA ASP A 117 16.87 -13.29 -15.52
C ASP A 117 17.71 -12.01 -15.53
N GLY A 118 17.50 -11.16 -14.51
CA GLY A 118 18.20 -9.88 -14.34
C GLY A 118 17.79 -8.77 -15.31
N SER A 119 16.73 -8.98 -16.11
CA SER A 119 16.20 -7.98 -17.03
C SER A 119 14.80 -7.51 -16.62
N PHE A 120 14.45 -6.30 -17.03
CA PHE A 120 13.11 -5.74 -16.82
C PHE A 120 12.26 -5.88 -18.07
N ILE A 121 11.15 -6.58 -17.96
CA ILE A 121 10.23 -6.86 -19.06
C ILE A 121 8.87 -6.27 -18.73
N ILE A 122 8.27 -5.58 -19.71
CA ILE A 122 6.90 -5.08 -19.58
C ILE A 122 5.94 -6.27 -19.60
N ASP A 123 5.27 -6.53 -18.48
CA ASP A 123 4.29 -7.60 -18.34
C ASP A 123 2.90 -7.17 -18.85
N SER A 124 2.52 -5.92 -18.58
CA SER A 124 1.25 -5.35 -19.03
C SER A 124 1.32 -3.84 -19.20
N ILE A 125 0.41 -3.29 -20.00
CA ILE A 125 0.24 -1.85 -20.20
C ILE A 125 -1.06 -1.43 -19.54
N ILE A 126 -1.01 -0.40 -18.70
CA ILE A 126 -2.21 0.17 -18.09
C ILE A 126 -2.98 0.94 -19.17
N LYS A 127 -4.24 0.55 -19.38
CA LYS A 127 -5.11 1.17 -20.38
C LYS A 127 -5.30 2.67 -20.11
N GLY A 128 -5.16 3.50 -21.14
CA GLY A 128 -5.26 4.96 -21.06
C GLY A 128 -3.98 5.66 -20.57
N ALA A 129 -2.97 4.90 -20.12
CA ALA A 129 -1.73 5.47 -19.59
C ALA A 129 -0.76 5.93 -20.71
N PRO A 130 0.27 6.73 -20.38
CA PRO A 130 1.22 7.24 -21.37
C PRO A 130 1.95 6.17 -22.19
N ALA A 131 2.26 5.01 -21.60
CA ALA A 131 2.92 3.90 -22.28
C ALA A 131 2.10 3.32 -23.44
N GLU A 132 0.78 3.25 -23.29
CA GLU A 132 -0.14 2.83 -24.36
C GLU A 132 -0.05 3.80 -25.55
N LYS A 133 -0.08 5.11 -25.27
CA LYS A 133 0.04 6.16 -26.29
C LYS A 133 1.42 6.13 -26.99
N ALA A 134 2.47 5.79 -26.23
CA ALA A 134 3.82 5.64 -26.73
C ALA A 134 4.06 4.30 -27.47
N LYS A 135 3.04 3.44 -27.58
CA LYS A 135 3.09 2.14 -28.27
C LYS A 135 4.15 1.18 -27.70
N LEU A 136 4.40 1.28 -26.40
CA LEU A 136 5.05 0.20 -25.67
C LEU A 136 4.14 -1.03 -25.68
N MET A 137 4.76 -2.20 -25.72
CA MET A 137 4.05 -3.47 -25.84
C MET A 137 4.45 -4.40 -24.70
N LYS A 138 3.55 -5.34 -24.41
CA LYS A 138 3.88 -6.50 -23.60
C LYS A 138 5.07 -7.25 -24.20
N GLU A 139 5.94 -7.78 -23.34
CA GLU A 139 7.21 -8.44 -23.66
C GLU A 139 8.34 -7.52 -24.17
N ASP A 140 8.15 -6.20 -24.22
CA ASP A 140 9.27 -5.27 -24.44
C ASP A 140 10.26 -5.37 -23.26
N ARG A 141 11.54 -5.62 -23.55
CA ARG A 141 12.62 -5.64 -22.55
C ARG A 141 13.29 -4.27 -22.49
N ILE A 142 13.32 -3.65 -21.32
CA ILE A 142 13.95 -2.34 -21.10
C ILE A 142 15.47 -2.53 -21.02
N ALA A 143 16.21 -1.89 -21.93
CA ALA A 143 17.67 -1.94 -21.99
C ALA A 143 18.34 -0.71 -21.36
N SER A 144 17.79 0.48 -21.58
CA SER A 144 18.28 1.73 -20.98
C SER A 144 17.15 2.74 -20.76
N ILE A 145 17.36 3.63 -19.78
CA ILE A 145 16.50 4.78 -19.49
C ILE A 145 17.38 6.03 -19.55
N ASP A 146 17.00 6.99 -20.41
CA ASP A 146 17.74 8.24 -20.65
C ASP A 146 19.24 7.99 -20.93
N GLY A 147 19.52 6.96 -21.74
CA GLY A 147 20.87 6.56 -22.15
C GLY A 147 21.68 5.79 -21.09
N LYS A 148 21.13 5.58 -19.88
CA LYS A 148 21.77 4.80 -18.82
C LYS A 148 21.21 3.38 -18.80
N SER A 149 22.09 2.40 -18.86
CA SER A 149 21.69 0.98 -18.80
C SER A 149 20.89 0.70 -17.53
N VAL A 150 19.86 -0.15 -17.64
CA VAL A 150 19.10 -0.64 -16.47
C VAL A 150 19.67 -1.93 -15.88
N LYS A 151 20.73 -2.49 -16.47
CA LYS A 151 21.34 -3.73 -15.99
C LYS A 151 21.89 -3.53 -14.57
N GLY A 152 21.52 -4.43 -13.66
CA GLY A 152 21.96 -4.42 -12.27
C GLY A 152 21.20 -3.44 -11.36
N LEU A 153 20.23 -2.68 -11.89
CA LEU A 153 19.34 -1.91 -11.04
C LEU A 153 18.43 -2.83 -10.23
N THR A 154 18.05 -2.36 -9.05
CA THR A 154 16.90 -2.88 -8.30
C THR A 154 15.59 -2.39 -8.92
N PHE A 155 14.50 -3.07 -8.58
CA PHE A 155 13.16 -2.65 -9.03
C PHE A 155 12.78 -1.24 -8.53
N ASP A 156 13.16 -0.89 -7.30
CA ASP A 156 12.88 0.44 -6.73
C ASP A 156 13.65 1.54 -7.46
N GLU A 157 14.92 1.29 -7.81
CA GLU A 157 15.70 2.22 -8.62
C GLU A 157 15.11 2.40 -10.02
N LEU A 158 14.61 1.32 -10.64
CA LEU A 158 13.92 1.37 -11.91
C LEU A 158 12.65 2.23 -11.79
N LYS A 159 11.83 1.99 -10.77
CA LYS A 159 10.59 2.73 -10.51
C LYS A 159 10.86 4.23 -10.41
N THR A 160 11.86 4.64 -9.63
CA THR A 160 12.26 6.05 -9.46
C THR A 160 12.68 6.69 -10.78
N LYS A 161 13.31 5.94 -11.70
CA LYS A 161 13.67 6.45 -13.04
C LYS A 161 12.47 6.58 -13.97
N LEU A 162 11.49 5.69 -13.87
CA LEU A 162 10.29 5.72 -14.71
C LEU A 162 9.26 6.76 -14.24
N GLN A 163 9.19 7.02 -12.94
CA GLN A 163 8.40 8.09 -12.36
C GLN A 163 9.10 9.46 -12.49
N GLY A 164 8.36 10.53 -12.27
CA GLY A 164 8.89 11.90 -12.37
C GLY A 164 7.78 12.93 -12.53
N LYS A 165 8.16 14.20 -12.72
CA LYS A 165 7.21 15.31 -12.87
C LYS A 165 6.29 15.12 -14.08
N SER A 166 5.02 15.49 -13.94
CA SER A 166 4.04 15.39 -15.03
C SER A 166 4.48 16.24 -16.23
N GLY A 167 4.30 15.72 -17.44
CA GLY A 167 4.74 16.35 -18.69
C GLY A 167 6.24 16.24 -18.99
N SER A 168 7.06 15.75 -18.05
CA SER A 168 8.47 15.47 -18.33
C SER A 168 8.63 14.28 -19.27
N LYS A 169 9.71 14.25 -20.05
CA LYS A 169 10.01 13.15 -20.98
C LYS A 169 10.96 12.14 -20.35
N VAL A 170 10.80 10.88 -20.73
CA VAL A 170 11.74 9.79 -20.48
C VAL A 170 11.98 9.04 -21.78
N SER A 171 13.25 8.76 -22.08
CA SER A 171 13.63 8.01 -23.28
C SER A 171 13.93 6.57 -22.89
N LEU A 172 13.13 5.62 -23.40
CA LEU A 172 13.35 4.18 -23.16
C LEU A 172 14.00 3.57 -24.40
N GLN A 173 15.10 2.85 -24.21
CA GLN A 173 15.55 1.89 -25.23
C GLN A 173 15.02 0.52 -24.85
N ILE A 174 14.27 -0.10 -25.77
CA ILE A 174 13.68 -1.42 -25.57
C ILE A 174 14.14 -2.40 -26.65
N GLU A 175 14.23 -3.66 -26.27
CA GLU A 175 14.37 -4.79 -27.18
C GLU A 175 13.00 -5.46 -27.31
N ARG A 176 12.50 -5.57 -28.54
CA ARG A 176 11.20 -6.17 -28.87
C ARG A 176 11.42 -7.51 -29.56
N GLN A 177 10.70 -8.54 -29.12
CA GLN A 177 10.79 -9.87 -29.74
C GLN A 177 10.53 -9.80 -31.26
N GLY A 178 11.39 -10.47 -32.03
CA GLY A 178 11.34 -10.48 -33.50
C GLY A 178 11.95 -9.25 -34.20
N GLY A 179 12.41 -8.24 -33.45
CA GLY A 179 13.18 -7.12 -33.98
C GLY A 179 14.70 -7.40 -33.97
N SER A 180 15.44 -6.76 -34.88
CA SER A 180 16.90 -6.92 -35.00
C SER A 180 17.73 -5.85 -34.27
N GLY A 181 17.11 -5.02 -33.41
CA GLY A 181 17.83 -3.97 -32.69
C GLY A 181 16.99 -3.24 -31.63
N LEU A 182 17.65 -2.34 -30.89
CA LEU A 182 17.02 -1.51 -29.87
C LEU A 182 16.13 -0.42 -30.48
N LEU A 183 14.91 -0.30 -29.98
CA LEU A 183 13.98 0.77 -30.32
C LEU A 183 14.06 1.86 -29.25
N THR A 184 14.28 3.11 -29.67
CA THR A 184 14.21 4.27 -28.75
C THR A 184 12.80 4.84 -28.78
N ILE A 185 12.11 4.78 -27.65
CA ILE A 185 10.72 5.22 -27.49
C ILE A 185 10.69 6.36 -26.46
N PRO A 186 10.43 7.61 -26.90
CA PRO A 186 10.19 8.70 -25.97
C PRO A 186 8.79 8.57 -25.37
N VAL A 187 8.69 8.60 -24.05
CA VAL A 187 7.43 8.59 -23.31
C VAL A 187 7.31 9.91 -22.55
N VAL A 188 6.15 10.57 -22.68
CA VAL A 188 5.83 11.76 -21.87
C VAL A 188 5.15 11.25 -20.60
N ARG A 189 5.76 11.46 -19.43
CA ARG A 189 5.17 11.08 -18.14
C ARG A 189 3.85 11.83 -17.94
N GLY A 190 2.86 11.14 -17.41
CA GLY A 190 1.54 11.69 -17.17
C GLY A 190 0.73 10.80 -16.25
N ASP A 191 -0.55 11.10 -16.14
CA ASP A 191 -1.44 10.44 -15.19
C ASP A 191 -1.66 8.97 -15.60
N VAL A 192 -1.43 8.09 -14.64
CA VAL A 192 -1.68 6.66 -14.74
C VAL A 192 -2.86 6.34 -13.83
N PRO A 193 -4.00 5.90 -14.37
CA PRO A 193 -5.19 5.61 -13.57
C PRO A 193 -4.93 4.43 -12.64
N VAL A 194 -5.36 4.55 -11.37
CA VAL A 194 -5.32 3.47 -10.39
C VAL A 194 -6.73 2.90 -10.27
N LEU A 195 -7.02 1.84 -11.03
CA LEU A 195 -8.29 1.12 -10.88
C LEU A 195 -8.25 0.26 -9.62
N THR A 196 -9.26 0.45 -8.77
CA THR A 196 -9.36 -0.27 -7.50
C THR A 196 -10.45 -1.34 -7.49
N VAL A 197 -11.42 -1.23 -8.40
CA VAL A 197 -12.55 -2.14 -8.52
C VAL A 197 -12.52 -2.90 -9.85
N SER A 198 -12.72 -4.21 -9.78
CA SER A 198 -13.03 -5.04 -10.95
C SER A 198 -14.35 -5.78 -10.73
N SER A 199 -15.03 -6.15 -11.83
CA SER A 199 -16.32 -6.83 -11.74
C SER A 199 -16.57 -7.84 -12.86
N ALA A 200 -17.24 -8.94 -12.52
CA ALA A 200 -17.60 -10.02 -13.43
C ALA A 200 -18.96 -10.63 -13.07
N MET A 201 -19.74 -11.01 -14.08
CA MET A 201 -20.94 -11.81 -13.88
C MET A 201 -20.55 -13.29 -13.84
N LYS A 202 -20.82 -13.97 -12.73
CA LYS A 202 -20.63 -15.42 -12.55
C LYS A 202 -21.91 -16.19 -12.87
N SER A 203 -21.79 -17.51 -12.90
CA SER A 203 -22.89 -18.43 -13.10
C SER A 203 -24.05 -18.17 -12.13
N GLY A 204 -25.27 -18.40 -12.60
CA GLY A 204 -26.48 -18.19 -11.81
C GLY A 204 -26.89 -16.72 -11.62
N GLY A 205 -26.19 -15.75 -12.22
CA GLY A 205 -26.49 -14.32 -12.04
C GLY A 205 -25.91 -13.76 -10.74
N ILE A 206 -24.78 -14.29 -10.27
CA ILE A 206 -24.04 -13.75 -9.13
C ILE A 206 -23.05 -12.72 -9.68
N GLY A 207 -23.18 -11.46 -9.27
CA GLY A 207 -22.21 -10.44 -9.62
C GLY A 207 -21.06 -10.46 -8.63
N GLU A 208 -19.84 -10.68 -9.12
CA GLU A 208 -18.62 -10.55 -8.34
C GLU A 208 -18.06 -9.14 -8.50
N ILE A 209 -17.73 -8.51 -7.38
CA ILE A 209 -16.95 -7.28 -7.33
C ILE A 209 -15.75 -7.50 -6.42
N THR A 210 -14.56 -7.27 -6.97
CA THR A 210 -13.31 -7.30 -6.20
C THR A 210 -12.87 -5.87 -5.93
N ILE A 211 -12.58 -5.55 -4.68
CA ILE A 211 -12.00 -4.27 -4.28
C ILE A 211 -10.58 -4.56 -3.81
N SER A 212 -9.56 -4.06 -4.52
CA SER A 212 -8.15 -4.29 -4.19
C SER A 212 -7.63 -3.36 -3.09
N ARG A 213 -8.20 -2.16 -2.99
CA ARG A 213 -7.92 -1.13 -1.97
C ARG A 213 -9.00 -0.05 -1.98
N PHE A 214 -9.03 0.78 -0.94
CA PHE A 214 -9.90 1.95 -0.87
C PHE A 214 -9.10 3.24 -1.16
N ALA A 215 -9.22 3.75 -2.39
CA ALA A 215 -8.65 5.01 -2.87
C ALA A 215 -9.78 6.01 -3.20
N GLU A 216 -9.41 7.23 -3.62
CA GLU A 216 -10.36 8.33 -3.83
C GLU A 216 -11.55 7.98 -4.75
N LYS A 217 -11.33 7.24 -5.84
CA LYS A 217 -12.38 6.88 -6.81
C LYS A 217 -13.07 5.54 -6.56
N THR A 218 -12.68 4.77 -5.53
CA THR A 218 -13.18 3.40 -5.32
C THR A 218 -14.71 3.35 -5.22
N SER A 219 -15.36 4.29 -4.55
CA SER A 219 -16.82 4.32 -4.44
C SER A 219 -17.54 4.58 -5.77
N GLN A 220 -16.93 5.39 -6.64
CA GLN A 220 -17.44 5.69 -7.98
C GLN A 220 -17.30 4.48 -8.90
N GLU A 221 -16.12 3.84 -8.89
CA GLU A 221 -15.85 2.61 -9.63
C GLU A 221 -16.78 1.47 -9.18
N PHE A 222 -17.00 1.35 -7.86
CA PHE A 222 -17.94 0.40 -7.28
C PHE A 222 -19.37 0.64 -7.73
N THR A 223 -19.81 1.90 -7.74
CA THR A 223 -21.15 2.27 -8.21
C THR A 223 -21.34 1.87 -9.68
N ALA A 224 -20.36 2.18 -10.54
CA ALA A 224 -20.41 1.80 -11.95
C ALA A 224 -20.42 0.27 -12.14
N ALA A 225 -19.66 -0.48 -11.34
CA ALA A 225 -19.65 -1.93 -11.34
C ALA A 225 -21.00 -2.54 -10.95
N ILE A 226 -21.61 -2.04 -9.85
CA ILE A 226 -22.95 -2.48 -9.41
C ILE A 226 -23.99 -2.21 -10.49
N GLU A 227 -24.03 -1.00 -11.05
CA GLU A 227 -25.01 -0.65 -12.09
C GLU A 227 -24.87 -1.51 -13.35
N LYS A 228 -23.63 -1.79 -13.75
CA LYS A 228 -23.33 -2.70 -14.87
C LYS A 228 -23.86 -4.11 -14.58
N LEU A 229 -23.57 -4.66 -13.40
CA LEU A 229 -24.01 -6.01 -13.01
C LEU A 229 -25.54 -6.09 -12.86
N GLN A 230 -26.18 -5.06 -12.31
CA GLN A 230 -27.64 -4.97 -12.21
C GLN A 230 -28.30 -4.96 -13.60
N LYS A 231 -27.78 -4.20 -14.56
CA LYS A 231 -28.24 -4.21 -15.96
C LYS A 231 -28.07 -5.58 -16.62
N GLN A 232 -27.08 -6.37 -16.19
CA GLN A 232 -26.87 -7.75 -16.63
C GLN A 232 -27.76 -8.78 -15.89
N GLY A 233 -28.65 -8.33 -15.01
CA GLY A 233 -29.59 -9.21 -14.30
C GLY A 233 -29.02 -9.86 -13.04
N MET A 234 -28.10 -9.19 -12.34
CA MET A 234 -27.55 -9.66 -11.06
C MET A 234 -28.66 -9.97 -10.04
N LYS A 235 -28.53 -11.13 -9.38
CA LYS A 235 -29.47 -11.67 -8.38
C LYS A 235 -28.86 -11.84 -6.99
N ALA A 236 -27.52 -11.80 -6.89
CA ALA A 236 -26.78 -11.77 -5.64
C ALA A 236 -25.42 -11.12 -5.88
N LEU A 237 -24.82 -10.60 -4.80
CA LEU A 237 -23.53 -9.93 -4.83
C LEU A 237 -22.49 -10.73 -4.06
N LEU A 238 -21.35 -10.99 -4.69
CA LEU A 238 -20.14 -11.48 -4.06
C LEU A 238 -19.14 -10.34 -3.99
N LEU A 239 -18.72 -9.96 -2.79
CA LEU A 239 -17.66 -8.98 -2.56
C LEU A 239 -16.36 -9.70 -2.23
N ASP A 240 -15.35 -9.60 -3.08
CA ASP A 240 -14.02 -10.14 -2.79
C ASP A 240 -13.12 -9.05 -2.20
N LEU A 241 -12.78 -9.19 -0.92
CA LEU A 241 -11.91 -8.30 -0.15
C LEU A 241 -10.61 -9.01 0.29
N ARG A 242 -10.32 -10.19 -0.24
CA ARG A 242 -9.06 -10.91 0.04
C ARG A 242 -7.88 -10.11 -0.46
N GLY A 243 -6.78 -10.10 0.29
CA GLY A 243 -5.59 -9.33 -0.04
C GLY A 243 -5.75 -7.80 0.09
N ASN A 244 -6.92 -7.27 0.47
CA ASN A 244 -7.18 -5.83 0.51
C ASN A 244 -6.69 -5.23 1.85
N PRO A 245 -5.61 -4.40 1.84
CA PRO A 245 -5.04 -3.83 3.06
C PRO A 245 -5.84 -2.66 3.64
N GLY A 246 -7.00 -2.34 3.04
CA GLY A 246 -7.86 -1.23 3.38
C GLY A 246 -7.57 0.02 2.56
N GLY A 247 -7.56 1.18 3.23
CA GLY A 247 -7.33 2.48 2.61
C GLY A 247 -8.24 3.55 3.20
N LEU A 248 -8.69 4.51 2.38
CA LEU A 248 -9.47 5.65 2.83
C LEU A 248 -10.83 5.23 3.42
N LEU A 249 -11.19 5.84 4.56
CA LEU A 249 -12.45 5.55 5.25
C LEU A 249 -13.68 6.10 4.51
N ASN A 250 -13.55 7.25 3.84
CA ASN A 250 -14.69 7.91 3.17
C ASN A 250 -15.30 7.05 2.05
N PRO A 251 -14.53 6.53 1.06
CA PRO A 251 -15.06 5.60 0.06
C PRO A 251 -15.71 4.36 0.68
N THR A 252 -15.17 3.88 1.80
CA THR A 252 -15.70 2.74 2.56
C THR A 252 -17.10 3.03 3.10
N ILE A 253 -17.29 4.19 3.74
CA ILE A 253 -18.60 4.64 4.24
C ILE A 253 -19.58 4.82 3.08
N GLU A 254 -19.14 5.39 1.96
CA GLU A 254 -19.98 5.59 0.76
C GLU A 254 -20.48 4.27 0.16
N ILE A 255 -19.62 3.24 0.12
CA ILE A 255 -19.99 1.89 -0.31
C ILE A 255 -20.92 1.25 0.72
N ALA A 256 -20.60 1.34 2.01
CA ALA A 256 -21.43 0.79 3.09
C ALA A 256 -22.85 1.39 3.10
N ASN A 257 -23.00 2.68 2.78
CA ASN A 257 -24.30 3.35 2.64
C ASN A 257 -25.22 2.68 1.60
N ARG A 258 -24.73 1.83 0.70
CA ARG A 258 -25.61 1.11 -0.25
C ARG A 258 -26.26 -0.11 0.36
N PHE A 259 -25.61 -0.72 1.36
CA PHE A 259 -26.01 -2.01 1.92
C PHE A 259 -26.58 -1.87 3.34
N VAL A 260 -25.95 -1.06 4.18
CA VAL A 260 -26.32 -0.90 5.58
C VAL A 260 -27.67 -0.17 5.69
N PRO A 261 -28.66 -0.71 6.43
CA PRO A 261 -29.96 -0.06 6.59
C PRO A 261 -29.85 1.37 7.13
N LYS A 262 -30.68 2.28 6.59
CA LYS A 262 -30.70 3.70 6.99
C LYS A 262 -30.74 3.86 8.51
N GLY A 263 -29.84 4.70 9.03
CA GLY A 263 -29.73 5.01 10.46
C GLY A 263 -28.97 3.99 11.31
N LYS A 264 -28.62 2.81 10.78
CA LYS A 264 -27.74 1.86 11.47
C LYS A 264 -26.29 2.33 11.43
N THR A 265 -25.53 1.98 12.46
CA THR A 265 -24.10 2.33 12.57
C THR A 265 -23.29 1.53 11.54
N ILE A 266 -22.39 2.23 10.84
CA ILE A 266 -21.36 1.62 9.98
C ILE A 266 -20.09 1.40 10.80
N VAL A 267 -19.62 2.45 11.48
CA VAL A 267 -18.37 2.43 12.25
C VAL A 267 -18.36 3.55 13.28
N GLN A 268 -17.63 3.35 14.37
CA GLN A 268 -17.34 4.40 15.35
C GLN A 268 -15.83 4.68 15.34
N VAL A 269 -15.42 5.95 15.30
CA VAL A 269 -14.02 6.38 15.44
C VAL A 269 -13.86 7.04 16.81
N VAL A 270 -13.02 6.44 17.66
CA VAL A 270 -12.81 6.83 19.06
C VAL A 270 -11.39 7.35 19.23
N TYR A 271 -11.28 8.64 19.52
CA TYR A 271 -9.99 9.31 19.75
C TYR A 271 -9.50 9.09 21.18
N LYS A 272 -8.23 9.42 21.42
CA LYS A 272 -7.56 9.31 22.71
C LYS A 272 -8.42 9.82 23.89
N ASP A 273 -8.42 9.04 24.97
CA ASP A 273 -9.18 9.27 26.21
C ASP A 273 -10.71 9.40 25.98
N GLU A 274 -11.24 8.87 24.87
CA GLU A 274 -12.63 9.01 24.43
C GLU A 274 -13.12 10.48 24.37
N LYS A 275 -12.20 11.45 24.32
CA LYS A 275 -12.51 12.89 24.22
C LYS A 275 -13.39 13.23 23.02
N ARG A 276 -13.36 12.37 22.00
CA ARG A 276 -14.17 12.48 20.79
C ARG A 276 -14.53 11.09 20.28
N VAL A 277 -15.82 10.87 20.07
CA VAL A 277 -16.37 9.69 19.41
C VAL A 277 -17.20 10.12 18.20
N LEU A 278 -16.78 9.72 17.01
CA LEU A 278 -17.52 9.96 15.77
C LEU A 278 -18.25 8.67 15.38
N THR A 279 -19.58 8.72 15.37
CA THR A 279 -20.39 7.58 14.90
C THR A 279 -20.87 7.85 13.47
N HIS A 280 -20.40 7.05 12.52
CA HIS A 280 -20.86 7.11 11.14
C HIS A 280 -22.07 6.19 10.99
N LYS A 281 -23.23 6.77 10.66
CA LYS A 281 -24.48 6.04 10.41
C LYS A 281 -24.80 6.02 8.92
N SER A 282 -25.48 4.97 8.49
CA SER A 282 -25.88 4.82 7.10
C SER A 282 -26.92 5.86 6.69
N SER A 283 -26.68 6.47 5.52
CA SER A 283 -27.58 7.36 4.81
C SER A 283 -28.27 6.68 3.63
N GLN A 284 -28.39 5.34 3.64
CA GLN A 284 -28.99 4.55 2.57
C GLN A 284 -30.28 5.16 2.02
N LYS A 285 -30.32 5.30 0.70
CA LYS A 285 -31.47 5.85 -0.04
C LYS A 285 -32.53 4.79 -0.28
N GLU A 286 -32.12 3.66 -0.85
CA GLU A 286 -32.99 2.53 -1.20
C GLU A 286 -32.54 1.26 -0.47
N PRO A 287 -33.46 0.49 0.14
CA PRO A 287 -33.11 -0.78 0.77
C PRO A 287 -32.50 -1.77 -0.22
N TRP A 288 -31.31 -2.28 0.11
CA TRP A 288 -30.72 -3.39 -0.61
C TRP A 288 -31.47 -4.70 -0.31
N LYS A 289 -31.78 -5.49 -1.36
CA LYS A 289 -32.61 -6.71 -1.24
C LYS A 289 -31.93 -7.99 -1.70
N LEU A 290 -30.78 -7.89 -2.37
CA LEU A 290 -30.10 -9.08 -2.90
C LEU A 290 -29.20 -9.70 -1.83
N PRO A 291 -29.04 -11.03 -1.79
CA PRO A 291 -28.07 -11.68 -0.90
C PRO A 291 -26.65 -11.16 -1.15
N ILE A 292 -25.87 -11.04 -0.07
CA ILE A 292 -24.47 -10.61 -0.10
C ILE A 292 -23.61 -11.68 0.56
N ALA A 293 -22.52 -12.07 -0.09
CA ALA A 293 -21.42 -12.78 0.53
C ALA A 293 -20.12 -11.98 0.39
N ILE A 294 -19.22 -12.11 1.35
CA ILE A 294 -17.93 -11.42 1.38
C ILE A 294 -16.83 -12.47 1.52
N LEU A 295 -15.83 -12.44 0.64
CA LEU A 295 -14.60 -13.20 0.79
C LEU A 295 -13.56 -12.36 1.51
N VAL A 296 -12.95 -12.94 2.54
CA VAL A 296 -11.90 -12.31 3.36
C VAL A 296 -10.77 -13.27 3.66
N ASP A 297 -9.59 -12.73 3.91
CA ASP A 297 -8.40 -13.48 4.33
C ASP A 297 -7.60 -12.72 5.39
N ALA A 298 -6.47 -13.30 5.81
CA ALA A 298 -5.56 -12.69 6.79
C ALA A 298 -4.95 -11.34 6.34
N HIS A 299 -5.08 -10.97 5.06
CA HIS A 299 -4.59 -9.71 4.51
C HIS A 299 -5.70 -8.66 4.34
N THR A 300 -6.97 -9.05 4.49
CA THR A 300 -8.09 -8.12 4.62
C THR A 300 -7.90 -7.26 5.87
N ALA A 301 -7.70 -5.96 5.72
CA ALA A 301 -7.34 -5.07 6.82
C ALA A 301 -8.07 -3.71 6.80
N SER A 302 -8.14 -3.07 7.97
CA SER A 302 -8.52 -1.66 8.12
C SER A 302 -9.89 -1.34 7.51
N SER A 303 -9.96 -0.49 6.49
CA SER A 303 -11.20 -0.13 5.81
C SER A 303 -11.94 -1.34 5.19
N ALA A 304 -11.22 -2.37 4.75
CA ALA A 304 -11.85 -3.61 4.30
C ALA A 304 -12.54 -4.34 5.46
N GLU A 305 -11.93 -4.32 6.66
CA GLU A 305 -12.53 -4.85 7.89
C GLU A 305 -13.72 -3.99 8.34
N VAL A 306 -13.65 -2.66 8.22
CA VAL A 306 -14.78 -1.76 8.50
C VAL A 306 -15.98 -2.12 7.61
N LEU A 307 -15.77 -2.28 6.30
CA LEU A 307 -16.85 -2.69 5.39
C LEU A 307 -17.39 -4.08 5.75
N THR A 308 -16.48 -5.03 6.02
CA THR A 308 -16.85 -6.39 6.42
C THR A 308 -17.71 -6.40 7.67
N ALA A 309 -17.28 -5.72 8.75
CA ALA A 309 -18.03 -5.62 10.00
C ALA A 309 -19.39 -4.94 9.80
N ALA A 310 -19.41 -3.81 9.08
CA ALA A 310 -20.66 -3.09 8.82
C ALA A 310 -21.68 -3.98 8.10
N LEU A 311 -21.27 -4.70 7.06
CA LEU A 311 -22.17 -5.55 6.28
C LEU A 311 -22.56 -6.84 7.02
N LYS A 312 -21.60 -7.46 7.72
CA LYS A 312 -21.84 -8.65 8.53
C LYS A 312 -22.85 -8.37 9.65
N ASP A 313 -22.64 -7.31 10.41
CA ASP A 313 -23.40 -7.04 11.63
C ASP A 313 -24.75 -6.37 11.36
N THR A 314 -24.88 -5.64 10.25
CA THR A 314 -26.08 -4.80 10.02
C THR A 314 -26.78 -5.01 8.68
N ALA A 315 -26.12 -5.62 7.69
CA ALA A 315 -26.70 -5.86 6.36
C ALA A 315 -26.94 -7.36 6.06
N GLY A 316 -26.66 -8.25 7.02
CA GLY A 316 -26.90 -9.69 6.89
C GLY A 316 -25.98 -10.40 5.89
N ALA A 317 -24.82 -9.81 5.55
CA ALA A 317 -23.88 -10.43 4.64
C ALA A 317 -23.20 -11.66 5.28
N GLN A 318 -23.01 -12.71 4.49
CA GLN A 318 -22.27 -13.90 4.92
C GLN A 318 -20.78 -13.72 4.63
N VAL A 319 -19.95 -13.76 5.67
CA VAL A 319 -18.48 -13.66 5.54
C VAL A 319 -17.87 -15.06 5.45
N VAL A 320 -17.07 -15.30 4.41
CA VAL A 320 -16.46 -16.60 4.10
C VAL A 320 -14.96 -16.41 3.93
N GLY A 321 -14.18 -17.38 4.41
CA GLY A 321 -12.73 -17.40 4.22
C GLY A 321 -11.99 -17.54 5.54
N GLU A 322 -10.98 -16.70 5.75
CA GLU A 322 -10.14 -16.75 6.96
C GLU A 322 -10.31 -15.51 7.82
N LYS A 323 -9.86 -15.58 9.07
CA LYS A 323 -9.87 -14.44 9.98
C LYS A 323 -9.05 -13.28 9.41
N THR A 324 -9.61 -12.07 9.50
CA THR A 324 -8.97 -10.84 8.98
C THR A 324 -7.78 -10.38 9.82
N PHE A 325 -7.03 -9.40 9.31
CA PHE A 325 -5.76 -8.95 9.87
C PHE A 325 -5.84 -8.37 11.30
N GLY A 326 -6.90 -7.64 11.64
CA GLY A 326 -7.08 -7.01 12.94
C GLY A 326 -6.51 -5.60 13.04
N LYS A 327 -6.65 -4.76 12.01
CA LYS A 327 -6.19 -3.36 12.08
C LYS A 327 -7.31 -2.44 12.57
N GLY A 328 -7.59 -2.51 13.87
CA GLY A 328 -8.59 -1.69 14.59
C GLY A 328 -8.21 -0.23 14.89
N ILE A 329 -7.28 0.37 14.14
CA ILE A 329 -6.72 1.70 14.43
C ILE A 329 -6.78 2.61 13.20
N VAL A 330 -6.87 3.92 13.44
CA VAL A 330 -6.96 4.97 12.42
C VAL A 330 -5.70 5.80 12.47
N GLN A 331 -5.04 5.90 11.31
CA GLN A 331 -3.93 6.82 11.12
C GLN A 331 -4.42 8.08 10.44
N ASN A 332 -3.92 9.22 10.91
CA ASN A 332 -4.02 10.48 10.20
C ASN A 332 -2.74 10.69 9.37
N PHE A 333 -2.89 11.28 8.17
CA PHE A 333 -1.79 11.55 7.24
C PHE A 333 -1.64 13.06 7.12
N ASN A 334 -0.76 13.66 7.93
CA ASN A 334 -0.49 15.09 7.87
C ASN A 334 0.68 15.34 6.92
N GLN A 335 0.38 15.79 5.70
CA GLN A 335 1.40 16.23 4.75
C GLN A 335 1.90 17.63 5.13
N LEU A 336 3.22 17.74 5.28
CA LEU A 336 3.94 18.96 5.57
C LEU A 336 4.21 19.74 4.27
N LYS A 337 4.60 21.01 4.41
CA LYS A 337 4.80 21.92 3.26
C LYS A 337 5.94 21.50 2.33
N ASP A 338 6.90 20.75 2.85
CA ASP A 338 8.04 20.19 2.11
C ASP A 338 7.69 18.87 1.41
N GLY A 339 6.46 18.37 1.54
CA GLY A 339 6.02 17.10 0.95
C GLY A 339 6.16 15.89 1.88
N SER A 340 6.90 16.04 3.00
CA SER A 340 7.02 15.01 4.03
C SER A 340 5.67 14.68 4.66
N VAL A 341 5.48 13.46 5.16
CA VAL A 341 4.21 13.01 5.76
C VAL A 341 4.46 12.47 7.17
N LEU A 342 3.74 13.02 8.14
CA LEU A 342 3.56 12.40 9.44
C LEU A 342 2.32 11.52 9.40
N LYS A 343 2.52 10.20 9.42
CA LYS A 343 1.47 9.22 9.60
C LYS A 343 1.43 8.83 11.07
N LEU A 344 0.35 9.18 11.76
CA LEU A 344 0.23 8.99 13.20
C LEU A 344 -1.06 8.25 13.55
N THR A 345 -0.96 7.23 14.41
CA THR A 345 -2.14 6.59 15.00
C THR A 345 -2.78 7.52 16.02
N GLU A 346 -3.95 8.08 15.70
CA GLU A 346 -4.64 9.08 16.52
C GLU A 346 -5.96 8.57 17.12
N ALA A 347 -6.51 7.48 16.59
CA ALA A 347 -7.77 6.92 17.05
C ALA A 347 -7.82 5.39 16.86
N GLN A 348 -8.77 4.78 17.54
CA GLN A 348 -9.23 3.43 17.24
C GLN A 348 -10.57 3.50 16.50
N TRP A 349 -10.90 2.45 15.75
CA TRP A 349 -12.26 2.28 15.25
C TRP A 349 -12.92 1.07 15.91
N ARG A 350 -14.23 1.18 16.13
CA ARG A 350 -15.08 0.12 16.69
C ARG A 350 -16.15 -0.28 15.68
N THR A 351 -16.49 -1.55 15.67
CA THR A 351 -17.58 -2.16 14.88
C THR A 351 -18.94 -1.54 15.24
N PRO A 352 -20.01 -1.80 14.45
CA PRO A 352 -21.34 -1.29 14.76
C PRO A 352 -21.83 -1.57 16.19
N ASP A 353 -21.49 -2.71 16.76
CA ASP A 353 -21.81 -3.12 18.13
C ASP A 353 -20.80 -2.61 19.19
N GLY A 354 -19.78 -1.87 18.78
CA GLY A 354 -18.83 -1.20 19.68
C GLY A 354 -17.57 -2.02 20.02
N GLN A 355 -17.33 -3.16 19.39
CA GLN A 355 -16.12 -3.95 19.62
C GLN A 355 -14.88 -3.31 18.98
N TRP A 356 -13.75 -3.38 19.70
CA TRP A 356 -12.45 -3.01 19.17
C TRP A 356 -11.69 -4.26 18.69
N ILE A 357 -11.45 -4.35 17.39
CA ILE A 357 -10.91 -5.55 16.73
C ILE A 357 -9.37 -5.56 16.61
N HIS A 358 -8.67 -4.59 17.19
CA HIS A 358 -7.23 -4.47 16.99
C HIS A 358 -6.47 -5.69 17.50
N LYS A 359 -5.60 -6.26 16.65
CA LYS A 359 -4.87 -7.52 16.84
C LYS A 359 -5.75 -8.76 16.99
N LYS A 360 -7.06 -8.64 16.76
CA LYS A 360 -8.03 -9.76 16.84
C LYS A 360 -8.52 -10.15 15.46
N GLY A 361 -8.88 -9.16 14.63
CA GLY A 361 -9.53 -9.39 13.35
C GLY A 361 -11.03 -9.62 13.50
N ILE A 362 -11.66 -9.93 12.36
CA ILE A 362 -13.06 -10.31 12.22
C ILE A 362 -13.08 -11.78 11.86
N GLU A 363 -13.79 -12.57 12.67
CA GLU A 363 -14.02 -13.98 12.35
C GLU A 363 -15.08 -14.11 11.23
N PRO A 364 -14.84 -14.96 10.21
CA PRO A 364 -15.82 -15.25 9.18
C PRO A 364 -17.02 -16.01 9.77
N ASN A 365 -18.18 -15.90 9.12
CA ASN A 365 -19.33 -16.75 9.46
C ASN A 365 -19.06 -18.22 9.09
N VAL A 366 -18.35 -18.43 7.98
CA VAL A 366 -17.95 -19.75 7.49
C VAL A 366 -16.45 -19.74 7.26
N ALA A 367 -15.70 -20.38 8.16
CA ALA A 367 -14.27 -20.52 8.04
C ALA A 367 -13.93 -21.53 6.91
N VAL A 368 -13.16 -21.07 5.93
CA VAL A 368 -12.67 -21.86 4.80
C VAL A 368 -11.22 -21.45 4.53
N ALA A 369 -10.29 -22.36 4.77
CA ALA A 369 -8.87 -22.11 4.52
C ALA A 369 -8.59 -22.02 3.02
N ALA A 370 -7.60 -21.19 2.65
CA ALA A 370 -6.99 -21.31 1.33
C ALA A 370 -6.25 -22.67 1.22
N PRO A 371 -6.10 -23.24 0.02
CA PRO A 371 -5.28 -24.42 -0.17
C PRO A 371 -3.82 -24.14 0.25
N ASP A 372 -3.13 -25.13 0.83
CA ASP A 372 -1.77 -24.97 1.34
C ASP A 372 -0.79 -24.38 0.30
N TYR A 373 -0.99 -24.72 -0.98
CA TYR A 373 -0.14 -24.21 -2.06
C TYR A 373 -0.31 -22.72 -2.34
N ALA A 374 -1.45 -22.12 -1.96
CA ALA A 374 -1.68 -20.67 -2.08
C ALA A 374 -0.90 -19.88 -1.02
N LEU A 375 -0.44 -20.55 0.05
CA LEU A 375 0.36 -19.98 1.13
C LEU A 375 1.87 -20.21 0.94
N LEU A 376 2.28 -20.81 -0.17
CA LEU A 376 3.70 -21.05 -0.45
C LEU A 376 4.47 -19.72 -0.53
N PRO A 377 5.69 -19.66 0.04
CA PRO A 377 6.51 -18.47 -0.04
C PRO A 377 6.74 -18.02 -1.49
N ARG A 378 6.90 -16.71 -1.68
CA ARG A 378 7.33 -16.20 -2.99
C ARG A 378 8.76 -16.65 -3.25
N LEU A 379 9.01 -17.01 -4.51
CA LEU A 379 10.36 -17.26 -4.98
C LEU A 379 11.11 -15.93 -5.13
N ASN A 380 12.40 -15.95 -4.81
CA ASN A 380 13.26 -14.78 -4.92
C ASN A 380 13.45 -14.38 -6.38
N VAL A 381 13.62 -13.08 -6.61
CA VAL A 381 13.98 -12.55 -7.93
C VAL A 381 15.45 -12.86 -8.22
N GLY A 382 15.77 -13.25 -9.45
CA GLY A 382 17.10 -13.70 -9.84
C GLY A 382 17.37 -15.14 -9.39
N LEU A 383 16.33 -15.97 -9.33
CA LEU A 383 16.42 -17.36 -8.89
C LEU A 383 17.37 -18.13 -9.81
N LYS A 384 18.27 -18.90 -9.18
CA LYS A 384 19.14 -19.85 -9.87
C LYS A 384 19.35 -21.03 -8.94
N LEU A 385 18.59 -22.10 -9.15
CA LEU A 385 18.75 -23.37 -8.42
C LEU A 385 19.11 -24.47 -9.40
N THR A 386 20.11 -25.25 -9.02
CA THR A 386 20.76 -26.30 -9.81
C THR A 386 21.07 -27.50 -8.90
N ASN A 387 21.50 -28.60 -9.50
CA ASN A 387 21.78 -29.84 -8.76
C ASN A 387 22.78 -29.60 -7.60
N GLY A 388 22.38 -29.99 -6.39
CA GLY A 388 23.15 -29.82 -5.15
C GLY A 388 22.75 -28.60 -4.30
N ASP A 389 21.97 -27.67 -4.83
CA ASP A 389 21.44 -26.54 -4.03
C ASP A 389 20.42 -27.05 -3.00
N TYR A 390 20.28 -26.35 -1.86
CA TYR A 390 19.36 -26.74 -0.80
C TYR A 390 18.78 -25.53 -0.07
N GLY A 391 17.66 -25.74 0.65
CA GLY A 391 17.03 -24.74 1.51
C GLY A 391 15.60 -24.38 1.11
N ASP A 392 15.05 -23.33 1.73
CA ASP A 392 13.61 -23.02 1.67
C ASP A 392 13.09 -22.76 0.24
N GLN A 393 13.91 -22.17 -0.63
CA GLN A 393 13.54 -21.93 -2.03
C GLN A 393 13.41 -23.25 -2.81
N VAL A 394 14.27 -24.23 -2.53
CA VAL A 394 14.19 -25.57 -3.13
C VAL A 394 12.94 -26.30 -2.65
N VAL A 395 12.67 -26.29 -1.33
CA VAL A 395 11.44 -26.87 -0.76
C VAL A 395 10.20 -26.24 -1.39
N THR A 396 10.21 -24.92 -1.55
CA THR A 396 9.10 -24.19 -2.17
C THR A 396 8.89 -24.63 -3.61
N VAL A 397 9.96 -24.70 -4.42
CA VAL A 397 9.93 -25.18 -5.80
C VAL A 397 9.39 -26.61 -5.90
N GLN A 398 9.86 -27.51 -5.03
CA GLN A 398 9.41 -28.91 -5.00
C GLN A 398 7.90 -28.99 -4.73
N LYS A 399 7.42 -28.31 -3.68
CA LYS A 399 5.99 -28.25 -3.36
C LYS A 399 5.16 -27.65 -4.49
N MET A 400 5.65 -26.58 -5.13
CA MET A 400 4.98 -25.96 -6.27
C MET A 400 4.84 -26.94 -7.43
N LEU A 401 5.91 -27.65 -7.81
CA LEU A 401 5.93 -28.65 -8.89
C LEU A 401 5.01 -29.84 -8.58
N GLN A 402 5.10 -30.40 -7.37
CA GLN A 402 4.22 -31.47 -6.90
C GLN A 402 2.74 -31.06 -6.98
N THR A 403 2.42 -29.83 -6.57
CA THR A 403 1.04 -29.28 -6.63
C THR A 403 0.49 -29.26 -8.05
N ILE A 404 1.33 -28.97 -9.05
CA ILE A 404 0.94 -28.97 -10.47
C ILE A 404 1.22 -30.31 -11.18
N GLY A 405 1.48 -31.37 -10.40
CA GLY A 405 1.50 -32.76 -10.87
C GLY A 405 2.86 -33.26 -11.37
N TYR A 406 3.97 -32.67 -10.96
CA TYR A 406 5.32 -33.16 -11.29
C TYR A 406 5.98 -33.77 -10.07
N ASP A 407 6.43 -35.01 -10.21
CA ASP A 407 7.09 -35.75 -9.14
C ASP A 407 8.53 -35.25 -8.95
N THR A 408 8.82 -34.70 -7.77
CA THR A 408 10.14 -34.24 -7.36
C THR A 408 10.80 -35.18 -6.35
N GLY A 409 10.34 -36.43 -6.25
CA GLY A 409 10.76 -37.38 -5.23
C GLY A 409 10.25 -37.00 -3.83
N GLU A 410 11.02 -37.34 -2.80
CA GLU A 410 10.63 -37.15 -1.39
C GLU A 410 10.48 -35.69 -0.95
N GLY A 411 10.91 -34.72 -1.77
CA GLY A 411 10.90 -33.31 -1.38
C GLY A 411 11.87 -33.02 -0.23
N SER A 412 13.07 -33.59 -0.32
CA SER A 412 14.14 -33.55 0.70
C SER A 412 14.66 -32.14 1.02
N GLY A 413 14.22 -31.11 0.27
CA GLY A 413 14.76 -29.76 0.34
C GLY A 413 16.13 -29.61 -0.31
N ILE A 414 16.60 -30.65 -1.00
CA ILE A 414 17.80 -30.66 -1.84
C ILE A 414 17.36 -30.73 -3.29
N TYR A 415 17.96 -29.91 -4.14
CA TYR A 415 17.73 -29.90 -5.56
C TYR A 415 18.52 -31.06 -6.16
N ASP A 416 17.89 -32.20 -6.26
CA ASP A 416 18.46 -33.47 -6.72
C ASP A 416 18.01 -33.82 -8.14
N GLU A 417 18.44 -34.98 -8.63
CA GLU A 417 18.08 -35.45 -9.98
C GLU A 417 16.56 -35.61 -10.18
N PRO A 418 15.76 -36.15 -9.22
CA PRO A 418 14.30 -36.10 -9.29
C PRO A 418 13.75 -34.68 -9.49
N THR A 419 14.25 -33.71 -8.73
CA THR A 419 13.84 -32.30 -8.86
C THR A 419 14.22 -31.73 -10.22
N ALA A 420 15.45 -31.96 -10.68
CA ALA A 420 15.92 -31.51 -11.99
C ALA A 420 15.14 -32.15 -13.14
N ALA A 421 14.79 -33.43 -13.02
CA ALA A 421 13.96 -34.15 -13.99
C ALA A 421 12.53 -33.60 -14.05
N ALA A 422 11.92 -33.30 -12.90
CA ALA A 422 10.62 -32.63 -12.82
C ALA A 422 10.64 -31.27 -13.50
N VAL A 423 11.70 -30.48 -13.27
CA VAL A 423 11.90 -29.17 -13.91
C VAL A 423 12.06 -29.32 -15.42
N ARG A 424 12.84 -30.28 -15.92
CA ARG A 424 12.96 -30.56 -17.36
C ARG A 424 11.61 -30.93 -17.98
N ALA A 425 10.86 -31.82 -17.33
CA ALA A 425 9.53 -32.23 -17.80
C ALA A 425 8.57 -31.05 -17.86
N PHE A 426 8.58 -30.17 -16.85
CA PHE A 426 7.80 -28.94 -16.82
C PHE A 426 8.22 -27.98 -17.94
N GLN A 427 9.52 -27.71 -18.07
CA GLN A 427 10.07 -26.84 -19.11
C GLN A 427 9.68 -27.33 -20.51
N GLN A 428 9.80 -28.64 -20.76
CA GLN A 428 9.41 -29.23 -22.03
C GLN A 428 7.92 -29.05 -22.31
N LYS A 429 7.04 -29.33 -21.34
CA LYS A 429 5.58 -29.18 -21.50
C LYS A 429 5.18 -27.73 -21.75
N GLU A 430 5.85 -26.79 -21.10
CA GLU A 430 5.55 -25.36 -21.19
C GLU A 430 6.35 -24.63 -22.28
N SER A 431 7.04 -25.37 -23.16
CA SER A 431 7.84 -24.83 -24.28
C SER A 431 8.92 -23.82 -23.83
N LEU A 432 9.53 -24.07 -22.67
CA LEU A 432 10.67 -23.32 -22.14
C LEU A 432 11.99 -23.99 -22.54
N PRO A 433 13.13 -23.28 -22.51
CA PRO A 433 14.44 -23.92 -22.63
C PRO A 433 14.60 -25.03 -21.59
N VAL A 434 14.89 -26.25 -22.06
CA VAL A 434 15.00 -27.44 -21.21
C VAL A 434 16.42 -27.54 -20.66
N THR A 435 16.66 -26.91 -19.52
CA THR A 435 17.97 -26.90 -18.84
C THR A 435 17.99 -27.84 -17.64
N GLY A 436 16.83 -28.06 -16.98
CA GLY A 436 16.77 -28.71 -15.68
C GLY A 436 17.23 -27.85 -14.52
N ASP A 437 17.52 -26.57 -14.77
CA ASP A 437 17.80 -25.57 -13.76
C ASP A 437 16.52 -24.76 -13.50
N MET A 438 16.29 -24.38 -12.25
CA MET A 438 15.21 -23.43 -11.91
C MET A 438 15.72 -21.99 -12.04
N ASN A 439 15.04 -21.21 -12.87
CA ASN A 439 15.29 -19.79 -13.08
C ASN A 439 14.00 -18.96 -12.98
N ASP A 440 14.11 -17.63 -13.06
CA ASP A 440 12.97 -16.72 -12.96
C ASP A 440 11.88 -17.05 -13.99
N ARG A 441 12.27 -17.37 -15.23
CA ARG A 441 11.31 -17.74 -16.29
C ARG A 441 10.50 -18.97 -15.93
N THR A 442 11.17 -20.03 -15.46
CA THR A 442 10.52 -21.28 -15.06
C THR A 442 9.63 -21.05 -13.84
N ALA A 443 10.12 -20.34 -12.83
CA ALA A 443 9.38 -19.96 -11.63
C ALA A 443 8.11 -19.17 -11.96
N ASN A 444 8.21 -18.12 -12.78
CA ASN A 444 7.07 -17.31 -13.22
C ASN A 444 6.01 -18.16 -13.92
N ARG A 445 6.44 -19.14 -14.75
CA ARG A 445 5.51 -20.04 -15.44
C ARG A 445 4.82 -21.01 -14.48
N ILE A 446 5.53 -21.54 -13.49
CA ILE A 446 4.95 -22.40 -12.43
C ILE A 446 3.90 -21.60 -11.65
N MET A 447 4.24 -20.38 -11.23
CA MET A 447 3.31 -19.48 -10.53
C MET A 447 2.05 -19.20 -11.35
N ALA A 448 2.19 -18.97 -12.66
CA ALA A 448 1.03 -18.80 -13.54
C ALA A 448 0.12 -20.04 -13.58
N LYS A 449 0.69 -21.26 -13.53
CA LYS A 449 -0.08 -22.51 -13.49
C LYS A 449 -0.78 -22.72 -12.15
N LEU A 450 -0.09 -22.42 -11.06
CA LEU A 450 -0.67 -22.43 -9.72
C LEU A 450 -1.84 -21.45 -9.62
N MET A 451 -1.71 -20.24 -10.20
CA MET A 451 -2.79 -19.26 -10.22
C MET A 451 -4.02 -19.77 -10.98
N VAL A 452 -3.82 -20.40 -12.14
CA VAL A 452 -4.92 -21.01 -12.90
C VAL A 452 -5.59 -22.14 -12.11
N LYS A 453 -4.81 -22.99 -11.44
CA LYS A 453 -5.33 -24.05 -10.57
C LYS A 453 -6.13 -23.45 -9.42
N TYR A 454 -5.60 -22.43 -8.74
CA TYR A 454 -6.28 -21.74 -7.65
C TYR A 454 -7.61 -21.14 -8.12
N GLN A 455 -7.64 -20.44 -9.25
CA GLN A 455 -8.88 -19.86 -9.78
C GLN A 455 -9.95 -20.91 -10.12
N ALA A 456 -9.53 -22.11 -10.53
CA ALA A 456 -10.44 -23.22 -10.84
C ALA A 456 -10.95 -23.94 -9.58
N GLU A 457 -10.14 -23.99 -8.53
CA GLU A 457 -10.38 -24.80 -7.32
C GLU A 457 -10.61 -23.97 -6.05
N ASP A 458 -10.77 -22.65 -6.18
CA ASP A 458 -10.87 -21.70 -5.05
C ASP A 458 -11.98 -22.14 -4.07
N PRO A 459 -11.63 -22.73 -2.91
CA PRO A 459 -12.61 -23.31 -2.01
C PRO A 459 -13.46 -22.24 -1.33
N GLN A 460 -12.89 -21.05 -1.10
CA GLN A 460 -13.58 -19.92 -0.48
C GLN A 460 -14.62 -19.36 -1.44
N LEU A 461 -14.24 -19.14 -2.71
CA LEU A 461 -15.16 -18.75 -3.77
C LEU A 461 -16.27 -19.79 -3.95
N GLY A 462 -15.92 -21.07 -4.04
CA GLY A 462 -16.88 -22.17 -4.16
C GLY A 462 -17.92 -22.15 -3.05
N LYS A 463 -17.49 -22.00 -1.79
CA LYS A 463 -18.40 -21.94 -0.65
C LYS A 463 -19.29 -20.70 -0.66
N ALA A 464 -18.73 -19.53 -0.99
CA ALA A 464 -19.54 -18.31 -1.09
C ALA A 464 -20.59 -18.40 -2.20
N MET A 465 -20.25 -18.98 -3.35
CA MET A 465 -21.18 -19.23 -4.45
C MET A 465 -22.33 -20.17 -4.04
N GLU A 466 -22.02 -21.23 -3.29
CA GLU A 466 -23.02 -22.15 -2.72
C GLU A 466 -24.01 -21.41 -1.80
N LEU A 467 -23.50 -20.63 -0.85
CA LEU A 467 -24.32 -19.85 0.09
C LEU A 467 -25.22 -18.84 -0.63
N LEU A 468 -24.68 -18.12 -1.61
CA LEU A 468 -25.45 -17.17 -2.41
C LEU A 468 -26.54 -17.85 -3.24
N GLN A 469 -26.24 -19.03 -3.81
CA GLN A 469 -27.20 -19.79 -4.57
C GLN A 469 -28.34 -20.31 -3.69
N ALA A 470 -28.04 -20.78 -2.48
CA ALA A 470 -29.05 -21.19 -1.50
C ALA A 470 -29.94 -20.00 -1.09
N ALA A 471 -29.34 -18.86 -0.74
CA ALA A 471 -30.07 -17.65 -0.34
C ALA A 471 -31.01 -17.13 -1.44
N LYS A 472 -30.58 -17.19 -2.71
CA LYS A 472 -31.42 -16.81 -3.87
C LYS A 472 -32.64 -17.71 -4.07
N SER A 473 -32.56 -18.97 -3.68
CA SER A 473 -33.64 -19.94 -3.84
C SER A 473 -34.71 -19.87 -2.75
N GLY A 474 -34.55 -18.97 -1.76
CA GLY A 474 -35.44 -18.90 -0.60
C GLY A 474 -35.20 -20.00 0.44
N ALA A 475 -34.23 -20.89 0.18
CA ALA A 475 -33.72 -21.86 1.14
C ALA A 475 -32.73 -21.18 2.09
N ALA A 476 -33.19 -20.26 2.93
CA ALA A 476 -32.38 -19.80 4.05
C ALA A 476 -32.39 -20.87 5.15
N ALA A 477 -31.20 -21.41 5.39
CA ALA A 477 -30.76 -22.31 6.45
C ALA A 477 -31.70 -22.42 7.67
N GLY A 478 -32.49 -23.48 7.69
CA GLY A 478 -32.95 -24.11 8.93
C GLY A 478 -32.02 -25.27 9.24
N SER A 479 -31.04 -25.04 10.11
CA SER A 479 -30.48 -26.01 11.09
C SER A 479 -29.30 -25.36 11.80
#